data_AF-T0ZLS2-F1
#
_entry.id   AF-T0ZLS2-F1
#
_cell.length_a   1.000
_cell.length_b   1.000
_cell.length_c   1.000
_cell.angle_alpha   90.00
_cell.angle_beta   90.00
_cell.angle_gamma   90.00
#
_symmetry.space_group_name_H-M   'P 1'
#
loop_
_entity.id
_entity.type
_entity.pdbx_description
1 polymer ?
#
loop_
_entity_poly.entity_id
_entity_poly.type
_entity_poly.pdbx_seq_one_letter_code
_entity_poly.pdbx_strand_id
1 'polypeptide(L)'
;MRLRLGDGRELPGRPLGRALSIVCGDTVRCRLDERHAEVHVLEVLPRRTALYRSNARGGAEPVLANLDRLLVVIAPLPEPDLFVADRYLAAAESAGIEAVLVINKADLGVDAALEAQLRGYALAGYRPITVSAAAGTGLDALAAVRGGRVAALVGQSGVGKSSLAARLIPDANITIGSLAREQEGRHTTTASRLYPL
;
A
#
# COMPACT_ATOMS: atom_id res chain seq x y z
N MET A 1 6.24 -16.74 5.85
CA MET A 1 6.14 -15.61 4.88
C MET A 1 6.45 -16.13 3.48
N ARG A 2 6.17 -15.37 2.41
CA ARG A 2 6.66 -15.69 1.06
C ARG A 2 7.79 -14.74 0.69
N LEU A 3 8.85 -15.28 0.11
CA LEU A 3 9.99 -14.53 -0.37
C LEU A 3 10.06 -14.67 -1.89
N ARG A 4 10.31 -13.55 -2.57
CA ARG A 4 10.62 -13.54 -3.99
C ARG A 4 12.13 -13.46 -4.15
N LEU A 5 12.70 -14.46 -4.81
CA LEU A 5 14.12 -14.52 -5.11
C LEU A 5 14.46 -13.63 -6.33
N GLY A 6 15.75 -13.30 -6.49
CA GLY A 6 16.23 -12.49 -7.62
C GLY A 6 15.99 -13.11 -8.99
N ASP A 7 15.78 -14.43 -9.05
CA ASP A 7 15.40 -15.17 -10.26
C ASP A 7 13.87 -15.19 -10.51
N GLY A 8 13.10 -14.50 -9.68
CA GLY A 8 11.65 -14.38 -9.79
C GLY A 8 10.85 -15.48 -9.12
N ARG A 9 11.47 -16.56 -8.60
CA ARG A 9 10.75 -17.63 -7.88
C ARG A 9 10.18 -17.11 -6.56
N GLU A 10 8.98 -17.55 -6.23
CA GLU A 10 8.38 -17.36 -4.91
C GLU A 10 8.49 -18.64 -4.09
N LEU A 11 9.10 -18.56 -2.91
CA LEU A 11 9.22 -19.69 -1.99
C LEU A 11 8.70 -19.34 -0.60
N PRO A 12 8.17 -20.33 0.15
CA PRO A 12 7.95 -20.13 1.57
C PRO A 12 9.28 -19.88 2.27
N GLY A 13 9.23 -19.07 3.32
CA GLY A 13 10.39 -18.92 4.19
C GLY A 13 10.05 -18.45 5.58
N ARG A 14 11.09 -18.49 6.41
CA ARG A 14 11.05 -18.17 7.84
C ARG A 14 12.35 -17.53 8.30
N PRO A 15 12.31 -16.70 9.36
CA PRO A 15 13.52 -16.15 9.95
C PRO A 15 14.35 -17.25 10.63
N LEU A 16 15.67 -17.19 10.46
CA LEU A 16 16.61 -18.12 11.08
C LEU A 16 17.35 -17.44 12.23
N GLY A 17 16.87 -17.67 13.45
CA GLY A 17 17.40 -17.04 14.67
C GLY A 17 17.04 -15.55 14.79
N ARG A 18 17.17 -15.01 16.01
CA ARG A 18 16.79 -13.63 16.46
C ARG A 18 15.39 -13.13 16.03
N ALA A 19 14.83 -12.22 16.82
CA ALA A 19 13.57 -11.57 16.50
C ALA A 19 13.76 -10.55 15.36
N LEU A 20 13.77 -11.01 14.11
CA LEU A 20 13.81 -10.14 12.93
C LEU A 20 12.43 -9.47 12.73
N SER A 21 12.39 -8.14 12.72
CA SER A 21 11.21 -7.37 12.32
C SER A 21 11.16 -7.27 10.80
N ILE A 22 10.55 -8.28 10.16
CA ILE A 22 10.40 -8.37 8.70
C ILE A 22 9.02 -7.84 8.32
N VAL A 23 8.97 -6.90 7.37
CA VAL A 23 7.74 -6.36 6.80
C VAL A 23 7.71 -6.52 5.28
N CYS A 24 6.55 -6.35 4.67
CA CYS A 24 6.43 -6.37 3.22
C CYS A 24 7.28 -5.27 2.58
N GLY A 25 8.02 -5.63 1.54
CA GLY A 25 8.95 -4.74 0.84
C GLY A 25 10.39 -4.79 1.38
N ASP A 26 10.67 -5.45 2.50
CA ASP A 26 12.04 -5.65 2.97
C ASP A 26 12.88 -6.41 1.94
N THR A 27 14.11 -5.92 1.72
CA THR A 27 15.15 -6.71 1.04
C THR A 27 15.90 -7.48 2.10
N VAL A 28 16.07 -8.78 1.91
CA VAL A 28 16.66 -9.66 2.93
C VAL A 28 17.79 -10.49 2.38
N ARG A 29 18.79 -10.75 3.22
CA ARG A 29 19.79 -11.79 2.96
C ARG A 29 19.24 -13.12 3.43
N CYS A 30 19.26 -14.12 2.56
CA CYS A 30 18.67 -15.42 2.85
C CYS A 30 19.54 -16.58 2.35
N ARG A 31 19.20 -17.79 2.77
CA ARG A 31 19.80 -19.04 2.30
C ARG A 31 18.69 -19.99 1.89
N LEU A 32 18.84 -20.64 0.74
CA LEU A 32 17.94 -21.70 0.31
C LEU A 32 18.25 -22.99 1.08
N ASP A 33 17.21 -23.61 1.64
CA ASP A 33 17.25 -24.99 2.10
C ASP A 33 16.67 -25.88 0.98
N GLU A 34 17.57 -26.41 0.15
CA GLU A 34 17.21 -27.25 -1.00
C GLU A 34 16.48 -28.53 -0.60
N ARG A 35 16.67 -29.02 0.65
CA ARG A 35 16.04 -30.26 1.12
C ARG A 35 14.54 -30.09 1.39
N HIS A 36 14.12 -28.88 1.77
CA HIS A 36 12.74 -28.58 2.16
C HIS A 36 12.05 -27.56 1.24
N ALA A 37 12.73 -27.12 0.17
CA ALA A 37 12.26 -26.06 -0.73
C ALA A 37 11.82 -24.79 0.04
N GLU A 38 12.55 -24.46 1.11
CA GLU A 38 12.26 -23.32 2.01
C GLU A 38 13.43 -22.32 1.98
N VAL A 39 13.14 -21.05 2.23
CA VAL A 39 14.14 -20.00 2.36
C VAL A 39 14.28 -19.57 3.82
N HIS A 40 15.50 -19.61 4.33
CA HIS A 40 15.87 -19.12 5.66
C HIS A 40 16.35 -17.67 5.58
N VAL A 41 15.62 -16.74 6.21
CA VAL A 41 15.99 -15.33 6.28
C VAL A 41 17.04 -15.14 7.37
N LEU A 42 18.21 -14.64 6.98
CA LEU A 42 19.36 -14.44 7.87
C LEU A 42 19.39 -13.01 8.43
N GLU A 43 18.95 -12.04 7.64
CA GLU A 43 19.10 -10.62 7.94
C GLU A 43 18.17 -9.77 7.08
N VAL A 44 17.66 -8.69 7.66
CA VAL A 44 16.95 -7.61 6.94
C VAL A 44 17.97 -6.54 6.56
N LEU A 45 18.08 -6.23 5.28
CA LEU A 45 19.00 -5.19 4.79
C LEU A 45 18.46 -3.79 5.14
N PRO A 46 19.32 -2.74 5.15
CA PRO A 46 18.89 -1.38 5.42
C PRO A 46 17.73 -0.93 4.53
N ARG A 47 16.72 -0.31 5.14
CA ARG A 47 15.53 0.19 4.44
C ARG A 47 15.83 1.57 3.83
N ARG A 48 15.45 1.76 2.56
CA ARG A 48 15.46 3.08 1.90
C ARG A 48 14.37 3.98 2.47
N THR A 49 13.19 3.42 2.65
CA THR A 49 12.00 4.08 3.21
C THR A 49 11.26 3.07 4.10
N ALA A 50 10.48 3.57 5.07
CA ALA A 50 9.63 2.72 5.89
C ALA A 50 8.41 3.49 6.40
N LEU A 51 7.24 2.86 6.29
CA LEU A 51 6.02 3.38 6.90
C LEU A 51 5.89 2.80 8.30
N TYR A 52 5.62 3.65 9.29
CA TYR A 52 5.50 3.26 10.69
C TYR A 52 4.07 3.44 11.21
N ARG A 53 3.70 2.58 12.15
CA ARG A 53 2.45 2.68 12.90
C ARG A 53 2.76 2.73 14.39
N SER A 54 2.00 3.51 15.14
CA SER A 54 2.02 3.46 16.61
C SER A 54 1.57 2.09 17.10
N ASN A 55 2.35 1.47 17.97
CA ASN A 55 1.99 0.21 18.62
C ASN A 55 1.28 0.47 19.96
N ALA A 56 0.65 -0.58 20.51
CA ALA A 56 -0.11 -0.49 21.76
C ALA A 56 0.73 -0.10 23.00
N ARG A 57 2.06 -0.09 22.89
CA ARG A 57 3.00 0.26 23.96
C ARG A 57 3.57 1.68 23.81
N GLY A 58 3.00 2.49 22.92
CA GLY A 58 3.45 3.86 22.65
C GLY A 58 4.72 3.98 21.80
N GLY A 59 5.25 2.86 21.31
CA GLY A 59 6.34 2.84 20.34
C GLY A 59 5.85 2.90 18.90
N ALA A 60 6.77 2.90 17.95
CA ALA A 60 6.47 2.76 16.54
C ALA A 60 6.97 1.40 16.03
N GLU A 61 6.20 0.76 15.16
CA GLU A 61 6.61 -0.45 14.45
C GLU A 61 6.50 -0.24 12.93
N PRO A 62 7.45 -0.76 12.14
CA PRO A 62 7.36 -0.71 10.69
C PRO A 62 6.18 -1.57 10.24
N VAL A 63 5.47 -1.12 9.20
CA VAL A 63 4.40 -1.90 8.55
C VAL A 63 4.71 -2.21 7.09
N LEU A 64 5.48 -1.34 6.43
CA LEU A 64 5.92 -1.48 5.04
C LEU A 64 7.33 -0.89 4.90
N ALA A 65 8.11 -1.41 3.96
CA ALA A 65 9.46 -0.92 3.67
C ALA A 65 9.69 -0.75 2.17
N ASN A 66 10.69 0.07 1.82
CA ASN A 66 11.19 0.28 0.45
C ASN A 66 10.11 0.67 -0.56
N LEU A 67 9.12 1.45 -0.11
CA LEU A 67 8.11 2.07 -0.96
C LEU A 67 8.70 3.27 -1.69
N ASP A 68 8.37 3.41 -2.96
CA ASP A 68 8.64 4.61 -3.75
C ASP A 68 7.45 5.58 -3.72
N ARG A 69 6.23 5.03 -3.59
CA ARG A 69 4.97 5.78 -3.66
C ARG A 69 3.96 5.33 -2.61
N LEU A 70 3.26 6.28 -2.00
CA LEU A 70 2.08 6.03 -1.18
C LEU A 70 0.84 6.63 -1.87
N LEU A 71 -0.03 5.76 -2.38
CA LEU A 71 -1.27 6.14 -3.03
C LEU A 71 -2.36 6.28 -1.96
N VAL A 72 -2.63 7.51 -1.54
CA VAL A 72 -3.65 7.84 -0.53
C VAL A 72 -5.00 7.93 -1.22
N VAL A 73 -5.87 6.95 -1.00
CA VAL A 73 -7.16 6.83 -1.67
C VAL A 73 -8.27 7.40 -0.80
N ILE A 74 -9.00 8.36 -1.36
CA ILE A 74 -10.28 8.84 -0.86
C ILE A 74 -11.38 8.58 -1.89
N ALA A 75 -12.63 8.76 -1.50
CA ALA A 75 -13.78 8.68 -2.41
C ALA A 75 -14.89 9.61 -1.91
N PRO A 76 -15.83 10.05 -2.78
CA PRO A 76 -17.04 10.76 -2.37
C PRO A 76 -17.90 9.96 -1.39
N LEU A 77 -17.91 8.63 -1.53
CA LEU A 77 -18.65 7.72 -0.65
C LEU A 77 -17.81 6.48 -0.26
N PRO A 78 -17.73 6.10 1.03
CA PRO A 78 -18.26 6.83 2.20
C PRO A 78 -17.63 8.21 2.34
N GLU A 79 -18.27 9.12 3.10
CA GLU A 79 -17.77 10.49 3.33
C GLU A 79 -16.27 10.44 3.66
N PRO A 80 -15.43 11.23 2.98
CA PRO A 80 -13.99 11.13 3.13
C PRO A 80 -13.52 11.66 4.49
N ASP A 81 -12.90 10.79 5.29
CA ASP A 81 -12.11 11.21 6.44
C ASP A 81 -10.79 11.82 5.97
N LEU A 82 -10.80 13.14 5.76
CA LEU A 82 -9.63 13.90 5.32
C LEU A 82 -8.52 13.94 6.38
N PHE A 83 -8.87 13.84 7.67
CA PHE A 83 -7.86 13.74 8.72
C PHE A 83 -7.04 12.46 8.58
N VAL A 84 -7.68 11.34 8.21
CA VAL A 84 -6.96 10.10 7.88
C VAL A 84 -6.08 10.28 6.64
N ALA A 85 -6.55 10.98 5.60
CA ALA A 85 -5.74 11.28 4.43
C ALA A 85 -4.49 12.10 4.80
N ASP A 86 -4.67 13.18 5.56
CA ASP A 86 -3.58 14.06 6.03
C ASP A 86 -2.53 13.29 6.82
N ARG A 87 -2.94 12.37 7.69
CA ARG A 87 -2.02 11.52 8.45
C ARG A 87 -1.16 10.64 7.55
N TYR A 88 -1.73 10.09 6.48
CA TYR A 88 -0.94 9.29 5.52
C TYR A 88 0.00 10.15 4.70
N LEU A 89 -0.45 11.32 4.25
CA LEU A 89 0.39 12.26 3.51
C LEU A 89 1.58 12.70 4.38
N ALA A 90 1.34 13.12 5.62
CA ALA A 90 2.39 13.48 6.57
C ALA A 90 3.33 12.31 6.88
N ALA A 91 2.81 11.09 7.01
CA ALA A 91 3.63 9.90 7.23
C ALA A 91 4.51 9.58 6.01
N ALA A 92 4.01 9.79 4.79
CA ALA A 92 4.78 9.59 3.56
C ALA A 92 5.93 10.60 3.46
N GLU A 93 5.64 11.88 3.66
CA GLU A 93 6.62 12.97 3.64
C GLU A 93 7.73 12.74 4.69
N SER A 94 7.36 12.41 5.93
CA SER A 94 8.36 12.13 6.99
C SER A 94 9.20 10.88 6.74
N ALA A 95 8.71 9.95 5.91
CA ALA A 95 9.42 8.73 5.53
C ALA A 95 10.18 8.86 4.18
N GLY A 96 10.16 10.03 3.53
CA GLY A 96 10.75 10.23 2.21
C GLY A 96 10.07 9.42 1.09
N ILE A 97 8.79 9.11 1.26
CA ILE A 97 7.96 8.39 0.28
C ILE A 97 7.11 9.42 -0.45
N GLU A 98 7.13 9.42 -1.78
CA GLU A 98 6.29 10.36 -2.54
C GLU A 98 4.82 9.95 -2.43
N ALA A 99 4.01 10.86 -1.89
CA ALA A 99 2.58 10.68 -1.72
C ALA A 99 1.81 11.13 -2.97
N VAL A 100 0.78 10.36 -3.33
CA VAL A 100 -0.13 10.69 -4.44
C VAL A 100 -1.56 10.57 -3.92
N LEU A 101 -2.31 11.66 -3.95
CA LEU A 101 -3.73 11.65 -3.61
C LEU A 101 -4.53 11.08 -4.78
N VAL A 102 -5.39 10.09 -4.51
CA VAL A 102 -6.24 9.42 -5.49
C VAL A 102 -7.69 9.56 -5.06
N ILE A 103 -8.52 10.12 -5.94
CA ILE A 103 -9.96 10.28 -5.71
C ILE A 103 -10.66 9.19 -6.52
N ASN A 104 -11.04 8.10 -5.85
CA ASN A 104 -11.75 6.99 -6.48
C ASN A 104 -13.27 7.22 -6.46
N LYS A 105 -13.99 6.39 -7.21
CA LYS A 105 -15.46 6.44 -7.37
C LYS A 105 -15.93 7.78 -7.94
N ALA A 106 -15.16 8.37 -8.84
CA ALA A 106 -15.51 9.61 -9.50
C ALA A 106 -16.83 9.56 -10.28
N ASP A 107 -17.29 8.35 -10.63
CA ASP A 107 -18.61 8.09 -11.22
C ASP A 107 -19.78 8.51 -10.32
N LEU A 108 -19.56 8.65 -9.00
CA LEU A 108 -20.58 9.12 -8.06
C LEU A 108 -20.69 10.65 -8.01
N GLY A 109 -19.80 11.37 -8.69
CA GLY A 109 -19.68 12.82 -8.59
C GLY A 109 -18.94 13.28 -7.33
N VAL A 110 -18.27 14.42 -7.43
CA VAL A 110 -17.65 15.13 -6.31
C VAL A 110 -18.49 16.38 -6.08
N ASP A 111 -19.03 16.56 -4.87
CA ASP A 111 -19.83 17.75 -4.58
C ASP A 111 -18.94 18.98 -4.33
N ALA A 112 -19.56 20.16 -4.31
CA ALA A 112 -18.84 21.42 -4.12
C ALA A 112 -18.11 21.51 -2.77
N ALA A 113 -18.59 20.79 -1.74
CA ALA A 113 -17.96 20.80 -0.43
C ALA A 113 -16.64 20.03 -0.45
N LEU A 114 -16.63 18.83 -1.02
CA LEU A 114 -15.43 18.03 -1.22
C LEU A 114 -14.47 18.71 -2.21
N GLU A 115 -14.96 19.32 -3.29
CA GLU A 115 -14.11 20.12 -4.19
C GLU A 115 -13.40 21.27 -3.46
N ALA A 116 -14.11 21.98 -2.59
CA ALA A 116 -13.52 23.07 -1.81
C ALA A 116 -12.41 22.57 -0.88
N GLN A 117 -12.62 21.41 -0.23
CA GLN A 117 -11.60 20.77 0.59
C GLN A 117 -10.40 20.32 -0.25
N LEU A 118 -10.64 19.75 -1.44
CA LEU A 118 -9.61 19.27 -2.36
C LEU A 118 -8.66 20.37 -2.87
N ARG A 119 -9.15 21.62 -2.96
CA ARG A 119 -8.29 22.77 -3.29
C ARG A 119 -7.16 22.98 -2.28
N GLY A 120 -7.37 22.63 -1.01
CA GLY A 120 -6.33 22.70 0.01
C GLY A 120 -5.12 21.81 -0.32
N TYR A 121 -5.38 20.59 -0.80
CA TYR A 121 -4.32 19.68 -1.24
C TYR A 121 -3.57 20.20 -2.47
N ALA A 122 -4.28 20.81 -3.43
CA ALA A 122 -3.66 21.42 -4.61
C ALA A 122 -2.71 22.57 -4.23
N LEU A 123 -3.12 23.42 -3.28
CA LEU A 123 -2.28 24.49 -2.73
C LEU A 123 -1.07 23.95 -1.95
N ALA A 124 -1.22 22.80 -1.30
CA ALA A 124 -0.13 22.09 -0.64
C ALA A 124 0.80 21.33 -1.62
N GLY A 125 0.58 21.44 -2.94
CA GLY A 125 1.44 20.85 -3.97
C GLY A 125 1.02 19.45 -4.43
N TYR A 126 -0.02 18.85 -3.85
CA TYR A 126 -0.54 17.57 -4.31
C TYR A 126 -1.37 17.75 -5.58
N ARG A 127 -1.22 16.85 -6.55
CA ARG A 127 -2.05 16.81 -7.77
C ARG A 127 -2.93 15.57 -7.71
N PRO A 128 -4.19 15.69 -7.27
CA PRO A 128 -5.05 14.54 -7.10
C PRO A 128 -5.34 13.86 -8.45
N ILE A 129 -5.33 12.53 -8.47
CA ILE A 129 -5.72 11.73 -9.63
C ILE A 129 -7.13 11.23 -9.42
N THR A 130 -8.04 11.69 -10.26
CA THR A 130 -9.44 11.27 -10.23
C THR A 130 -9.64 10.02 -11.06
N VAL A 131 -10.20 8.97 -10.46
CA VAL A 131 -10.40 7.66 -11.08
C VAL A 131 -11.75 7.06 -10.73
N SER A 132 -12.20 6.11 -11.54
CA SER A 132 -13.27 5.19 -11.16
C SER A 132 -12.85 3.76 -11.46
N ALA A 133 -12.65 2.96 -10.41
CA ALA A 133 -12.46 1.52 -10.58
C ALA A 133 -13.70 0.82 -11.18
N ALA A 134 -14.89 1.39 -10.97
CA ALA A 134 -16.15 0.85 -11.48
C ALA A 134 -16.29 1.12 -12.98
N ALA A 135 -16.17 2.39 -13.39
CA ALA A 135 -16.30 2.83 -14.78
C ALA A 135 -15.03 2.61 -15.62
N GLY A 136 -13.89 2.31 -14.99
CA GLY A 136 -12.60 2.13 -15.67
C GLY A 136 -11.91 3.44 -16.06
N THR A 137 -12.42 4.60 -15.63
CA THR A 137 -11.89 5.91 -16.02
C THR A 137 -10.68 6.30 -15.18
N GLY A 138 -9.70 6.96 -15.79
CA GLY A 138 -8.50 7.48 -15.13
C GLY A 138 -7.48 6.42 -14.69
N LEU A 139 -7.73 5.13 -14.96
CA LEU A 139 -6.84 4.04 -14.54
C LEU A 139 -5.48 4.09 -15.24
N ASP A 140 -5.42 4.54 -16.49
CA ASP A 140 -4.15 4.66 -17.23
C ASP A 140 -3.24 5.72 -16.61
N ALA A 141 -3.80 6.85 -16.19
CA ALA A 141 -3.04 7.90 -15.49
C ALA A 141 -2.50 7.39 -14.15
N LEU A 142 -3.32 6.62 -13.41
CA LEU A 142 -2.90 5.99 -12.16
C LEU A 142 -1.80 4.93 -12.39
N ALA A 143 -1.91 4.13 -13.45
CA ALA A 143 -0.90 3.14 -13.81
C ALA A 143 0.42 3.79 -14.24
N ALA A 144 0.38 4.91 -14.97
CA ALA A 144 1.55 5.66 -15.39
C ALA A 144 2.34 6.23 -14.20
N VAL A 145 1.65 6.72 -13.17
CA VAL A 145 2.30 7.23 -11.94
C VAL A 145 3.08 6.16 -11.20
N ARG A 146 2.64 4.90 -11.27
CA ARG A 146 3.40 3.77 -10.72
C ARG A 146 4.71 3.57 -11.49
N GLY A 147 4.68 3.49 -12.82
CA GLY A 147 5.89 3.47 -13.67
C GLY A 147 6.98 2.48 -13.23
N GLY A 148 6.62 1.23 -12.87
CA GLY A 148 7.58 0.21 -12.42
C GLY A 148 8.09 0.38 -10.98
N ARG A 149 7.59 1.37 -10.24
CA ARG A 149 7.93 1.65 -8.84
C ARG A 149 7.10 0.81 -7.87
N VAL A 150 7.61 0.62 -6.65
CA VAL A 150 6.90 -0.03 -5.56
C VAL A 150 5.91 0.96 -4.92
N ALA A 151 4.62 0.66 -5.01
CA ALA A 151 3.56 1.51 -4.49
C ALA A 151 2.65 0.76 -3.52
N ALA A 152 2.10 1.46 -2.53
CA ALA A 152 1.09 0.94 -1.62
C ALA A 152 -0.18 1.79 -1.67
N LEU A 153 -1.35 1.14 -1.62
CA LEU A 153 -2.66 1.80 -1.53
C LEU A 153 -3.09 1.89 -0.06
N VAL A 154 -3.35 3.09 0.43
CA VAL A 154 -3.84 3.37 1.80
C VAL A 154 -5.10 4.24 1.76
N GLY A 155 -5.82 4.33 2.88
CA GLY A 155 -7.05 5.10 2.98
C GLY A 155 -8.14 4.38 3.77
N GLN A 156 -9.23 5.08 4.08
CA GLN A 156 -10.33 4.55 4.90
C GLN A 156 -11.01 3.32 4.26
N SER A 157 -11.74 2.54 5.04
CA SER A 157 -12.48 1.39 4.50
C SER A 157 -13.55 1.84 3.50
N GLY A 158 -13.86 1.01 2.51
CA GLY A 158 -14.91 1.30 1.53
C GLY A 158 -14.56 2.25 0.39
N VAL A 159 -13.42 2.96 0.40
CA VAL A 159 -13.02 3.86 -0.73
C VAL A 159 -12.62 3.15 -2.02
N GLY A 160 -12.55 1.80 -2.02
CA GLY A 160 -12.30 1.00 -3.21
C GLY A 160 -10.82 0.67 -3.50
N LYS A 161 -9.96 0.66 -2.47
CA LYS A 161 -8.54 0.23 -2.59
C LYS A 161 -8.39 -1.15 -3.25
N SER A 162 -9.16 -2.13 -2.80
CA SER A 162 -9.12 -3.49 -3.36
C SER A 162 -9.60 -3.53 -4.82
N SER A 163 -10.61 -2.73 -5.16
CA SER A 163 -11.11 -2.61 -6.54
C SER A 163 -10.06 -1.98 -7.45
N LEU A 164 -9.36 -0.93 -6.98
CA LEU A 164 -8.23 -0.34 -7.72
C LEU A 164 -7.08 -1.34 -7.87
N ALA A 165 -6.72 -2.07 -6.82
CA ALA A 165 -5.69 -3.11 -6.91
C ALA A 165 -6.06 -4.17 -7.95
N ALA A 166 -7.28 -4.70 -7.95
CA ALA A 166 -7.72 -5.67 -8.95
C ALA A 166 -7.67 -5.14 -10.39
N ARG A 167 -7.95 -3.84 -10.59
CA ARG A 167 -7.89 -3.19 -11.91
C ARG A 167 -6.46 -2.94 -12.39
N LEU A 168 -5.57 -2.55 -11.46
CA LEU A 168 -4.16 -2.27 -11.77
C LEU A 168 -3.33 -3.55 -11.92
N ILE A 169 -3.81 -4.67 -11.37
CA ILE A 169 -3.13 -5.96 -11.36
C ILE A 169 -4.08 -7.05 -11.91
N PRO A 170 -4.34 -7.06 -13.24
CA PRO A 170 -5.29 -7.99 -13.82
C PRO A 170 -4.86 -9.47 -13.67
N ASP A 171 -3.55 -9.73 -13.73
CA ASP A 171 -3.00 -11.10 -13.74
C ASP A 171 -2.70 -11.68 -12.35
N ALA A 172 -2.72 -10.86 -11.29
CA ALA A 172 -2.74 -11.44 -9.96
C ALA A 172 -4.17 -11.86 -9.68
N ASN A 173 -4.39 -13.14 -9.40
CA ASN A 173 -5.61 -13.66 -8.79
C ASN A 173 -5.80 -13.03 -7.39
N ILE A 174 -6.07 -11.73 -7.34
CA ILE A 174 -6.42 -10.98 -6.15
C ILE A 174 -7.88 -11.31 -5.92
N THR A 175 -8.11 -12.40 -5.21
CA THR A 175 -9.44 -12.68 -4.69
C THR A 175 -9.80 -11.51 -3.79
N ILE A 176 -10.79 -10.69 -4.21
CA ILE A 176 -11.27 -9.53 -3.47
C ILE A 176 -11.62 -9.92 -2.01
N GLY A 177 -12.03 -11.19 -1.82
CA GLY A 177 -12.28 -11.83 -0.52
C GLY A 177 -11.06 -12.13 0.36
N SER A 178 -9.84 -12.33 -0.18
CA SER A 178 -8.62 -12.51 0.64
C SER A 178 -8.08 -11.20 1.18
N LEU A 179 -8.39 -10.06 0.54
CA LEU A 179 -8.18 -8.73 1.12
C LEU A 179 -9.30 -8.35 2.10
N ALA A 180 -10.51 -8.88 1.92
CA ALA A 180 -11.66 -8.60 2.77
C ALA A 180 -11.67 -9.40 4.09
N ARG A 181 -11.20 -10.66 4.10
CA ARG A 181 -11.12 -11.49 5.33
C ARG A 181 -10.11 -10.99 6.37
N GLU A 182 -9.23 -10.07 6.00
CA GLU A 182 -8.26 -9.45 6.92
C GLU A 182 -8.68 -8.02 7.33
N GLN A 183 -9.91 -7.59 6.99
CA GLN A 183 -10.48 -6.28 7.28
C GLN A 183 -11.76 -6.33 8.14
N GLU A 184 -11.95 -7.38 8.94
CA GLU A 184 -13.07 -7.43 9.86
C GLU A 184 -12.66 -6.84 11.23
N GLY A 185 -13.01 -5.57 11.43
CA GLY A 185 -13.30 -5.04 12.77
C GLY A 185 -12.11 -4.90 13.73
N ARG A 186 -11.10 -4.11 13.36
CA ARG A 186 -10.24 -3.28 14.23
C ARG A 186 -9.20 -2.63 13.34
N HIS A 187 -8.70 -1.47 13.72
CA HIS A 187 -7.64 -0.75 13.02
C HIS A 187 -6.34 -1.58 12.91
N THR A 188 -6.31 -2.56 12.02
CA THR A 188 -5.22 -3.52 11.87
C THR A 188 -5.08 -3.89 10.39
N THR A 189 -4.31 -3.10 9.65
CA THR A 189 -3.67 -3.56 8.42
C THR A 189 -2.63 -4.60 8.83
N THR A 190 -3.00 -5.87 8.93
CA THR A 190 -2.14 -6.95 9.45
C THR A 190 -1.51 -7.84 8.39
N ALA A 191 -1.94 -7.78 7.13
CA ALA A 191 -1.15 -8.34 6.04
C ALA A 191 -1.04 -7.39 4.85
N SER A 192 0.17 -7.29 4.34
CA SER A 192 0.50 -6.57 3.11
C SER A 192 1.20 -7.56 2.19
N ARG A 193 0.74 -7.65 0.94
CA ARG A 193 1.34 -8.52 -0.08
C ARG A 193 1.87 -7.66 -1.21
N LEU A 194 3.12 -7.93 -1.60
CA LEU A 194 3.73 -7.34 -2.78
C LEU A 194 3.31 -8.17 -4.00
N TYR A 195 2.78 -7.49 -5.01
CA TYR A 195 2.41 -8.12 -6.28
C TYR A 195 3.36 -7.63 -7.38
N PRO A 196 3.95 -8.55 -8.18
CA PRO A 196 4.57 -8.16 -9.44
C PRO A 196 3.52 -7.64 -10.41
N LEU A 197 3.95 -6.68 -11.24
CA LEU A 197 3.20 -6.13 -12.36
C LEU A 197 4.13 -6.05 -13.55
#